data_AF-A0A8B8BYV5-F1
#
_entry.id   AF-A0A8B8BYV5-F1
#
_cell.length_a   1.000
_cell.length_b   1.000
_cell.length_c   1.000
_cell.angle_alpha   90.00
_cell.angle_beta   90.00
_cell.angle_gamma   90.00
#
_symmetry.space_group_name_H-M   'P 1'
#
loop_
_entity.id
_entity.type
_entity.pdbx_description
1 polymer ?
#
loop_
_entity_poly.entity_id
_entity_poly.type
_entity_poly.pdbx_seq_one_letter_code
_entity_poly.pdbx_strand_id
1 'polypeptide(L)'
;MDVFPKNIGTGFQHVCESVFVRLCQIVGTSVQVAFMRETRNIKELVDRLAADNDDVIHLESGSRREGFRLEGSDIEIMFWPNDYRVIWDLIQSEYYDTASKNLILADSSMSPPGFTLLESLTPNTYSEFRSAFIRVNDRMYISSSLFRGTMQL
;
A
#
# COMPACT_ATOMS: atom_id res chain seq x y z
N MET A 1 10.66 49.27 4.37
CA MET A 1 11.21 48.42 5.45
C MET A 1 10.04 48.10 6.35
N ASP A 2 9.40 46.97 6.11
CA ASP A 2 8.27 46.53 6.92
C ASP A 2 8.79 46.04 8.28
N VAL A 3 8.40 46.77 9.32
CA VAL A 3 8.69 46.40 10.71
C VAL A 3 7.73 45.26 11.05
N PHE A 4 8.16 44.02 10.84
CA PHE A 4 7.47 42.88 11.42
C PHE A 4 7.50 43.01 12.95
N PRO A 5 6.35 42.95 13.64
CA PRO A 5 6.34 43.07 15.09
C PRO A 5 7.04 41.83 15.69
N LYS A 6 8.05 42.11 16.50
CA LYS A 6 8.99 41.18 17.16
C LYS A 6 8.33 40.13 18.08
N ASN A 7 7.00 40.14 18.20
CA ASN A 7 6.21 39.32 19.13
C ASN A 7 5.35 38.22 18.47
N ILE A 8 5.34 38.08 17.14
CA ILE A 8 4.59 37.00 16.49
C ILE A 8 5.28 35.64 16.72
N GLY A 9 6.62 35.62 16.80
CA GLY A 9 7.39 34.39 16.93
C GLY A 9 7.21 33.65 18.26
N THR A 10 7.13 34.37 19.38
CA THR A 10 6.98 33.77 20.71
C THR A 10 5.59 33.19 20.93
N GLY A 11 4.54 33.91 20.52
CA GLY A 11 3.16 33.41 20.59
C GLY A 11 2.92 32.18 19.72
N PHE A 12 3.43 32.18 18.48
CA PHE A 12 3.34 31.01 17.58
C PHE A 12 4.11 29.80 18.12
N GLN A 13 5.29 30.03 18.69
CA GLN A 13 6.12 28.97 19.29
C GLN A 13 5.40 28.28 20.47
N HIS A 14 4.76 29.04 21.36
CA HIS A 14 3.99 28.46 22.47
C HIS A 14 2.76 27.65 22.01
N VAL A 15 2.08 28.09 20.94
CA VAL A 15 0.98 27.32 20.35
C VAL A 15 1.51 25.99 19.78
N CYS A 16 2.61 26.03 19.00
CA CYS A 16 3.23 24.82 18.46
C CYS A 16 3.66 23.82 19.56
N GLU A 17 4.25 24.31 20.64
CA GLU A 17 4.64 23.48 21.78
C GLU A 17 3.43 22.84 22.46
N SER A 18 2.38 23.62 22.74
CA SER A 18 1.16 23.10 23.36
C SER A 18 0.46 22.05 22.48
N VAL A 19 0.43 22.25 21.16
CA VAL A 19 -0.11 21.29 20.19
C VAL A 19 0.73 20.01 20.18
N PHE A 20 2.06 20.13 20.16
CA PHE A 20 2.96 18.98 20.20
C PHE A 20 2.78 18.15 21.47
N VAL A 21 2.73 18.79 22.63
CA VAL A 21 2.49 18.12 23.92
C VAL A 21 1.14 17.40 23.90
N ARG A 22 0.09 18.06 23.40
CA ARG A 22 -1.23 17.43 23.29
C ARG A 22 -1.24 16.24 22.32
N LEU A 23 -0.56 16.34 21.19
CA LEU A 23 -0.39 15.22 20.27
C LEU A 23 0.33 14.05 20.95
N CYS A 24 1.42 14.31 21.67
CA CYS A 24 2.15 13.26 22.39
C CYS A 24 1.27 12.52 23.41
N GLN A 25 0.33 13.22 24.05
CA GLN A 25 -0.63 12.60 24.96
C GLN A 25 -1.66 11.71 24.26
N ILE A 26 -1.99 12.00 23.00
CA ILE A 26 -2.99 11.27 22.21
C ILE A 26 -2.36 10.08 21.48
N VAL A 27 -1.26 10.31 20.74
CA VAL A 27 -0.66 9.31 19.84
C VAL A 27 0.64 8.71 20.39
N GLY A 28 1.17 9.24 21.49
CA GLY A 28 2.47 8.88 22.04
C GLY A 28 3.59 9.83 21.61
N THR A 29 4.71 9.77 22.33
CA THR A 29 5.92 10.53 21.99
C THR A 29 6.48 10.09 20.64
N SER A 30 7.34 10.92 20.03
CA SER A 30 8.05 10.55 18.80
C SER A 30 8.80 9.21 18.92
N VAL A 31 9.37 8.91 20.10
CA VAL A 31 10.05 7.63 20.39
C VAL A 31 9.05 6.47 20.41
N GLN A 32 7.89 6.64 21.04
CA GLN A 32 6.85 5.61 21.07
C GLN A 32 6.28 5.35 19.67
N VAL A 33 6.02 6.40 18.89
CA VAL A 33 5.55 6.29 17.50
C VAL A 33 6.59 5.56 16.65
N ALA A 34 7.87 5.93 16.74
CA ALA A 34 8.94 5.24 16.04
C ALA A 34 9.02 3.75 16.42
N PHE A 35 8.95 3.43 17.71
CA PHE A 35 8.96 2.04 18.18
C PHE A 35 7.79 1.22 17.62
N MET A 36 6.58 1.80 17.56
CA MET A 36 5.41 1.14 16.99
C MET A 36 5.56 0.88 15.49
N ARG A 37 6.12 1.84 14.74
CA ARG A 37 6.46 1.67 13.31
C ARG A 37 7.45 0.54 13.11
N GLU A 38 8.54 0.53 13.87
CA GLU A 38 9.57 -0.50 13.75
C GLU A 38 9.06 -1.89 14.13
N THR A 39 8.23 -1.97 15.18
CA THR A 39 7.57 -3.23 15.53
C THR A 39 6.74 -3.77 14.37
N ARG A 40 6.01 -2.89 13.67
CA ARG A 40 5.22 -3.29 12.50
C ARG A 40 6.09 -3.65 11.30
N ASN A 41 7.17 -2.92 11.04
CA ASN A 41 8.17 -3.25 10.00
C ASN A 41 8.73 -4.66 10.20
N ILE A 42 9.16 -4.99 11.43
CA ILE A 42 9.73 -6.30 11.76
C ILE A 42 8.69 -7.39 11.58
N LYS A 43 7.47 -7.18 12.08
CA LYS A 43 6.37 -8.15 11.91
C LYS A 43 6.12 -8.45 10.44
N GLU A 44 5.98 -7.41 9.62
CA GLU A 44 5.71 -7.57 8.18
C GLU A 44 6.86 -8.26 7.44
N LEU A 45 8.12 -7.99 7.82
CA LEU A 45 9.28 -8.68 7.26
C LEU A 45 9.25 -10.17 7.61
N VAL A 46 8.99 -10.52 8.89
CA VAL A 46 8.93 -11.90 9.35
C VAL A 46 7.77 -12.64 8.66
N ASP A 47 6.58 -12.05 8.63
CA ASP A 47 5.40 -12.65 8.02
C ASP A 47 5.64 -12.92 6.51
N ARG A 48 6.32 -12.01 5.79
CA ARG A 48 6.69 -12.22 4.38
C ARG A 48 7.75 -13.29 4.16
N LEU A 49 8.73 -13.40 5.06
CA LEU A 49 9.79 -14.41 4.96
C LEU A 49 9.25 -15.82 5.27
N ALA A 50 8.19 -15.91 6.06
CA ALA A 50 7.53 -17.16 6.42
C ALA A 50 6.45 -17.61 5.42
N ALA A 51 6.01 -16.72 4.52
CA ALA A 51 4.94 -17.00 3.57
C ALA A 51 5.39 -17.93 2.44
N ASP A 52 4.56 -18.94 2.16
CA ASP A 52 4.70 -19.82 1.01
C ASP A 52 4.33 -19.09 -0.30
N ASN A 53 4.55 -19.75 -1.43
CA ASN A 53 4.38 -19.12 -2.74
C ASN A 53 2.91 -18.77 -3.04
N ASP A 54 1.98 -19.62 -2.63
CA ASP A 54 0.53 -19.50 -2.83
C ASP A 54 -0.20 -18.78 -1.68
N ASP A 55 0.53 -18.35 -0.66
CA ASP A 55 -0.03 -17.58 0.46
C ASP A 55 -0.46 -16.17 0.02
N VAL A 56 -1.44 -15.63 0.75
CA VAL A 56 -1.83 -14.23 0.65
C VAL A 56 -0.96 -13.39 1.60
N ILE A 57 -0.34 -12.35 1.06
CA ILE A 57 0.39 -11.37 1.86
C ILE A 57 -0.57 -10.29 2.35
N HIS A 58 -0.42 -9.93 3.62
CA HIS A 58 -1.19 -8.90 4.29
C HIS A 58 -0.28 -7.79 4.80
N LEU A 59 -0.61 -6.53 4.52
CA LEU A 59 0.06 -5.37 5.11
C LEU A 59 -0.94 -4.41 5.71
N GLU A 60 -0.55 -3.78 6.82
CA GLU A 60 -1.26 -2.60 7.29
C GLU A 60 -0.75 -1.37 6.54
N SER A 61 -1.65 -0.42 6.28
CA SER A 61 -1.34 0.92 5.79
C SER A 61 -1.93 1.97 6.73
N GLY A 62 -1.86 3.23 6.30
CA GLY A 62 -2.48 4.34 7.00
C GLY A 62 -1.88 4.67 8.36
N SER A 63 -2.67 5.36 9.18
CA SER A 63 -2.23 5.94 10.45
C SER A 63 -1.64 4.91 11.41
N ARG A 64 -2.28 3.74 11.54
CA ARG A 64 -1.84 2.66 12.42
C ARG A 64 -0.50 2.07 12.01
N ARG A 65 -0.28 1.90 10.70
CA ARG A 65 1.01 1.44 10.16
C ARG A 65 2.15 2.42 10.45
N GLU A 66 1.82 3.71 10.43
CA GLU A 66 2.73 4.80 10.77
C GLU A 66 2.86 5.03 12.29
N GLY A 67 2.33 4.12 13.12
CA GLY A 67 2.46 4.16 14.58
C GLY A 67 1.49 5.12 15.26
N PHE A 68 0.58 5.77 14.53
CA PHE A 68 -0.44 6.64 15.12
C PHE A 68 -1.67 5.80 15.49
N ARG A 69 -1.88 5.60 16.79
CA ARG A 69 -3.04 4.87 17.32
C ARG A 69 -4.11 5.83 17.81
N LEU A 70 -4.80 6.44 16.86
CA LEU A 70 -5.90 7.35 17.14
C LEU A 70 -7.17 6.56 17.48
N GLU A 71 -7.83 6.92 18.58
CA GLU A 71 -9.13 6.33 18.91
C GLU A 71 -10.16 6.69 17.84
N GLY A 72 -10.93 5.68 17.41
CA GLY A 72 -11.91 5.84 16.34
C GLY A 72 -11.33 5.85 14.92
N SER A 73 -10.02 5.68 14.73
CA SER A 73 -9.47 5.45 13.39
C SER A 73 -9.86 4.07 12.86
N ASP A 74 -10.07 3.99 11.56
CA ASP A 74 -10.18 2.74 10.84
C ASP A 74 -8.83 2.00 10.76
N ILE A 75 -8.86 0.83 10.12
CA ILE A 75 -7.69 0.02 9.83
C ILE A 75 -7.65 -0.19 8.32
N GLU A 76 -6.59 0.30 7.68
CA GLU A 76 -6.33 0.07 6.26
C GLU A 76 -5.44 -1.16 6.10
N ILE A 77 -5.92 -2.16 5.35
CA ILE A 77 -5.18 -3.41 5.11
C ILE A 77 -5.13 -3.67 3.60
N MET A 78 -3.95 -4.01 3.09
CA MET A 78 -3.73 -4.43 1.71
C MET A 78 -3.48 -5.94 1.66
N PHE A 79 -4.12 -6.60 0.70
CA PHE A 79 -4.04 -8.04 0.47
C PHE A 79 -3.58 -8.28 -0.96
N TRP A 80 -2.63 -9.19 -1.18
CA TRP A 80 -2.33 -9.69 -2.52
C TRP A 80 -1.70 -11.08 -2.47
N PRO A 81 -1.91 -11.95 -3.46
CA PRO A 81 -1.29 -13.28 -3.49
C PRO A 81 0.22 -13.20 -3.77
N ASN A 82 1.02 -14.02 -3.07
CA ASN A 82 2.48 -13.96 -3.13
C ASN A 82 3.07 -14.52 -4.45
N ASP A 83 2.32 -15.30 -5.21
CA ASP A 83 2.72 -15.80 -6.51
C ASP A 83 2.54 -14.73 -7.61
N TYR A 84 1.83 -13.64 -7.35
CA TYR A 84 1.65 -12.55 -8.32
C TYR A 84 2.72 -11.47 -8.20
N ARG A 85 3.20 -10.98 -9.34
CA ARG A 85 4.15 -9.87 -9.43
C ARG A 85 3.65 -8.84 -10.45
N VAL A 86 3.57 -7.59 -10.01
CA VAL A 86 3.28 -6.45 -10.87
C VAL A 86 4.61 -5.90 -11.39
N ILE A 87 4.75 -5.82 -12.70
CA ILE A 87 5.90 -5.24 -13.41
C ILE A 87 5.46 -4.01 -14.20
N TRP A 88 6.38 -3.07 -14.41
CA TRP A 88 6.13 -1.81 -15.12
C TRP A 88 6.78 -1.76 -16.50
N ASP A 89 7.74 -2.66 -16.74
CA ASP A 89 8.41 -2.86 -18.02
C ASP A 89 8.50 -4.37 -18.30
N LEU A 90 8.26 -4.76 -19.55
CA LEU A 90 8.37 -6.15 -19.99
C LEU A 90 9.76 -6.75 -19.75
N ILE A 91 10.82 -5.93 -19.76
CA ILE A 91 12.18 -6.38 -19.46
C ILE A 91 12.25 -6.99 -18.04
N GLN A 92 11.44 -6.50 -17.09
CA GLN A 92 11.43 -7.05 -15.73
C GLN A 92 10.93 -8.50 -15.65
N SER A 93 10.24 -9.00 -16.69
CA SER A 93 9.81 -10.40 -16.74
C SER A 93 10.99 -11.38 -16.73
N GLU A 94 12.17 -10.97 -17.20
CA GLU A 94 13.38 -11.81 -17.21
C GLU A 94 13.91 -12.15 -15.80
N TYR A 95 13.50 -11.39 -14.78
CA TYR A 95 13.90 -11.62 -13.39
C TYR A 95 12.98 -12.59 -12.62
N TYR A 96 11.91 -13.06 -13.25
CA TYR A 96 10.93 -13.93 -12.63
C TYR A 96 10.77 -15.24 -13.37
N ASP A 97 10.70 -16.32 -12.59
CA ASP A 97 10.34 -17.64 -13.12
C ASP A 97 8.83 -17.73 -13.36
N THR A 98 8.44 -17.78 -14.63
CA THR A 98 7.02 -17.83 -15.05
C THR A 98 6.36 -19.18 -14.77
N ALA A 99 7.11 -20.22 -14.37
CA ALA A 99 6.52 -21.47 -13.88
C ALA A 99 5.97 -21.34 -12.45
N SER A 100 6.50 -20.42 -11.64
CA SER A 100 6.12 -20.23 -10.24
C SER A 100 5.47 -18.89 -9.94
N LYS A 101 5.64 -17.89 -10.83
CA LYS A 101 5.09 -16.54 -10.66
C LYS A 101 4.13 -16.14 -11.78
N ASN A 102 3.02 -15.55 -11.37
CA ASN A 102 2.04 -14.92 -12.22
C ASN A 102 2.40 -13.46 -12.46
N LEU A 103 2.58 -13.05 -13.72
CA LEU A 103 3.02 -11.70 -14.05
C LEU A 103 1.87 -10.83 -14.53
N ILE A 104 1.80 -9.63 -13.95
CA ILE A 104 0.87 -8.56 -14.33
C ILE A 104 1.71 -7.37 -14.82
N LEU A 105 1.54 -6.97 -16.07
CA LEU A 105 2.09 -5.73 -16.59
C LEU A 105 1.16 -4.57 -16.25
N ALA A 106 1.69 -3.57 -15.56
CA ALA A 106 1.05 -2.29 -15.31
C ALA A 106 1.46 -1.28 -16.40
N ASP A 107 0.56 -1.04 -17.36
CA ASP A 107 0.77 -0.11 -18.45
C ASP A 107 -0.01 1.20 -18.22
N SER A 108 0.73 2.25 -17.89
CA SER A 108 0.19 3.60 -17.71
C SER A 108 0.34 4.49 -18.95
N SER A 109 0.91 3.99 -20.05
CA SER A 109 1.26 4.81 -21.24
C SER A 109 0.06 5.53 -21.85
N MET A 110 -1.11 4.88 -21.81
CA MET A 110 -2.38 5.41 -22.34
C MET A 110 -3.40 5.68 -21.24
N SER A 111 -2.99 5.64 -19.98
CA SER A 111 -3.88 5.85 -18.83
C SER A 111 -3.82 7.31 -18.32
N PRO A 112 -4.93 7.86 -17.80
CA PRO A 112 -4.89 9.14 -17.11
C PRO A 112 -4.06 9.06 -15.83
N PRO A 113 -3.55 10.20 -15.31
CA PRO A 113 -2.81 10.22 -14.05
C PRO A 113 -3.58 9.56 -12.90
N GLY A 114 -2.92 8.68 -12.16
CA GLY A 114 -3.51 7.91 -11.07
C GLY A 114 -4.16 6.58 -11.50
N PHE A 115 -4.14 6.24 -12.78
CA PHE A 115 -4.66 4.98 -13.32
C PHE A 115 -3.59 4.22 -14.09
N THR A 116 -3.74 2.90 -14.16
CA THR A 116 -2.91 2.01 -14.96
C THR A 116 -3.76 0.86 -15.49
N LEU A 117 -3.42 0.36 -16.67
CA LEU A 117 -4.02 -0.85 -17.23
C LEU A 117 -3.25 -2.07 -16.75
N LEU A 118 -3.95 -3.08 -16.25
CA LEU A 118 -3.33 -4.32 -15.77
C LEU A 118 -3.52 -5.45 -16.79
N GLU A 119 -2.46 -5.76 -17.53
CA GLU A 119 -2.40 -6.88 -18.48
C GLU A 119 -1.80 -8.11 -17.80
N SER A 120 -2.46 -9.26 -17.89
CA SER A 120 -1.94 -10.53 -17.37
C SER A 120 -1.11 -11.21 -18.46
N LEU A 121 0.18 -11.46 -18.16
CA LEU A 121 1.13 -12.04 -19.11
C LEU A 121 1.21 -13.57 -19.03
N THR A 122 0.81 -14.16 -17.91
CA THR A 122 0.84 -15.60 -17.67
C THR A 122 -0.57 -16.21 -17.68
N PRO A 123 -0.73 -17.46 -18.15
CA PRO A 123 -2.02 -18.16 -18.06
C PRO A 123 -2.45 -18.35 -16.61
N ASN A 124 -3.67 -17.90 -16.28
CA ASN A 124 -4.16 -17.85 -14.90
C ASN A 124 -4.43 -19.24 -14.29
N THR A 125 -3.88 -19.49 -13.10
CA THR A 125 -4.17 -20.66 -12.24
C THR A 125 -5.10 -20.35 -11.07
N TYR A 126 -5.40 -19.08 -10.77
CA TYR A 126 -6.16 -18.68 -9.60
C TYR A 126 -7.67 -18.63 -9.87
N SER A 127 -8.37 -19.60 -9.28
CA SER A 127 -9.78 -19.86 -9.56
C SER A 127 -10.73 -18.79 -8.98
N GLU A 128 -10.38 -18.19 -7.84
CA GLU A 128 -11.28 -17.32 -7.07
C GLU A 128 -11.55 -15.97 -7.77
N PHE A 129 -10.57 -15.43 -8.50
CA PHE A 129 -10.68 -14.15 -9.20
C PHE A 129 -10.84 -14.29 -10.70
N ARG A 130 -11.12 -15.51 -11.20
CA ARG A 130 -11.18 -15.79 -12.64
C ARG A 130 -12.16 -14.88 -13.39
N SER A 131 -13.27 -14.50 -12.76
CA SER A 131 -14.26 -13.60 -13.35
C SER A 131 -13.76 -12.17 -13.56
N ALA A 132 -12.71 -11.74 -12.85
CA ALA A 132 -12.10 -10.43 -13.02
C ALA A 132 -11.21 -10.35 -14.27
N PHE A 133 -10.74 -11.48 -14.79
CA PHE A 133 -9.90 -11.54 -15.98
C PHE A 133 -10.75 -11.50 -17.25
N ILE A 134 -10.58 -10.47 -18.07
CA ILE A 134 -11.33 -10.24 -19.31
C ILE A 134 -10.41 -10.29 -20.52
N ARG A 135 -10.91 -10.82 -21.64
CA ARG A 135 -10.17 -10.87 -22.90
C ARG A 135 -10.56 -9.69 -23.79
N VAL A 136 -9.59 -8.92 -24.25
CA VAL A 136 -9.76 -7.80 -25.18
C VAL A 136 -8.66 -7.88 -26.24
N ASN A 137 -9.03 -7.98 -27.53
CA ASN A 137 -8.08 -8.09 -28.65
C ASN A 137 -6.98 -9.14 -28.40
N ASP A 138 -7.39 -10.35 -27.99
CA ASP A 138 -6.50 -11.48 -27.67
C ASP A 138 -5.55 -11.33 -26.48
N ARG A 139 -5.63 -10.21 -25.76
CA ARG A 139 -4.90 -9.99 -24.51
C ARG A 139 -5.81 -10.16 -23.31
N MET A 140 -5.22 -10.54 -22.18
CA MET A 140 -5.93 -10.72 -20.92
C MET A 140 -5.70 -9.53 -20.00
N TYR A 141 -6.77 -8.95 -19.47
CA TYR A 141 -6.72 -7.79 -18.58
C TYR A 141 -7.47 -8.08 -17.28
N ILE A 142 -7.08 -7.39 -16.20
CA ILE A 142 -7.75 -7.47 -14.91
C ILE A 142 -8.71 -6.29 -14.77
N SER A 143 -10.01 -6.59 -14.74
CA SER A 143 -11.06 -5.59 -14.55
C SER A 143 -11.19 -5.22 -13.07
N SER A 144 -10.88 -3.96 -12.74
CA SER A 144 -11.01 -3.46 -11.36
C SER A 144 -12.45 -3.49 -10.83
N SER A 145 -13.46 -3.31 -11.70
CA SER A 145 -14.87 -3.35 -11.30
C SER A 145 -15.33 -4.77 -10.98
N LEU A 146 -14.94 -5.74 -11.80
CA LEU A 146 -15.26 -7.16 -11.57
C LEU A 146 -14.48 -7.70 -10.37
N PHE A 147 -13.22 -7.31 -10.21
CA PHE A 147 -12.41 -7.68 -9.04
C PHE A 147 -13.02 -7.19 -7.73
N ARG A 148 -13.49 -5.94 -7.67
CA ARG A 148 -14.23 -5.44 -6.49
C ARG A 148 -15.54 -6.20 -6.26
N GLY A 149 -16.21 -6.63 -7.33
CA GLY A 149 -17.42 -7.45 -7.23
C GLY A 149 -17.18 -8.85 -6.66
N THR A 150 -15.98 -9.41 -6.85
CA THR A 150 -15.60 -10.72 -6.27
C THR A 150 -15.19 -10.64 -4.81
N MET A 151 -14.79 -9.47 -4.31
CA MET A 151 -14.33 -9.25 -2.93
C MET A 151 -15.45 -8.83 -1.97
N GLN A 152 -16.67 -9.34 -2.15
CA GLN A 152 -17.74 -9.13 -1.16
C GLN A 152 -17.42 -9.92 0.11
N LEU A 153 -16.82 -9.24 1.09
CA LEU A 153 -16.90 -9.58 2.51
C LEU A 153 -18.26 -9.16 3.08
#